data_AF-A0A2V7M2V9-F1
#
_entry.id   AF-A0A2V7M2V9-F1
#
_cell.length_a   1.000
_cell.length_b   1.000
_cell.length_c   1.000
_cell.angle_alpha   90.00
_cell.angle_beta   90.00
_cell.angle_gamma   90.00
#
_symmetry.space_group_name_H-M   'P 1'
#
loop_
_entity.id
_entity.type
_entity.pdbx_description
1 polymer ?
#
loop_
_entity_poly.entity_id
_entity_poly.type
_entity_poly.pdbx_seq_one_letter_code
_entity_poly.pdbx_strand_id
1 'polypeptide(L)'
;MRLGILVLTTCILALPLRAQRPAPATASTERDTTKAAPIPNETSSATDHTIRVGGQLVPYRATAATMLLKNDKDESIGALYYTAYTRTDAKDASQRPLAFIYNGGPGSASAWLHMGAFGPRRVVTTDAAPTPPPPYQMVDNPNSLIDVTDMVFIDPIGTGFSKPVGKGTGKDFWGVDEDAKALAQFISQYVSRNGRWASPKYLIGESYGTTRSAVLGDRLQRDGMTLNGIVLISSVLDFETLLFAPGHDLSYVLYLPSYAATAAYHKVIPAPANMGAFMTEVRRYAMGDYAAALSAGATLPADRKAAVAKQVAAYTGLSEDYLLKADLRVPLRQFMAELQRSRGLVTGRLDSRFSGPLPDLLTENAPGDPQSSAVTGAFTAAANAYLRGELKFETQDRYVMGGGVQWSWAREGQRGWATTTYVGSDLAEA
;
A
#
# COMPACT_ATOMS: atom_id res chain seq x y z
N MET A 1 -21.08 -7.74 -81.44
CA MET A 1 -21.59 -6.47 -80.91
C MET A 1 -21.31 -6.45 -79.41
N ARG A 2 -20.61 -5.40 -78.96
CA ARG A 2 -20.20 -5.03 -77.59
C ARG A 2 -20.86 -5.81 -76.43
N LEU A 3 -20.04 -6.44 -75.58
CA LEU A 3 -20.41 -6.65 -74.18
C LEU A 3 -19.37 -5.97 -73.28
N GLY A 4 -19.91 -5.24 -72.31
CA GLY A 4 -19.26 -4.18 -71.59
C GLY A 4 -18.44 -4.64 -70.39
N ILE A 5 -17.53 -3.74 -70.05
CA ILE A 5 -16.64 -3.71 -68.90
C ILE A 5 -17.46 -3.54 -67.61
N LEU A 6 -17.12 -4.31 -66.56
CA LEU A 6 -17.38 -3.90 -65.18
C LEU A 6 -16.08 -4.07 -64.39
N VAL A 7 -15.41 -2.94 -64.14
CA VAL A 7 -14.26 -2.82 -63.24
C VAL A 7 -14.81 -2.68 -61.81
N LEU A 8 -14.44 -3.59 -60.92
CA LEU A 8 -14.68 -3.46 -59.48
C LEU A 8 -13.36 -3.16 -58.78
N THR A 9 -13.02 -1.87 -58.65
CA THR A 9 -11.86 -1.39 -57.89
C THR A 9 -12.21 -1.39 -56.41
N THR A 10 -11.64 -2.30 -55.63
CA THR A 10 -11.77 -2.29 -54.16
C THR A 10 -10.73 -1.33 -53.57
N CYS A 11 -11.15 -0.10 -53.26
CA CYS A 11 -10.33 0.83 -52.48
C CYS A 11 -10.33 0.40 -51.00
N ILE A 12 -9.22 -0.16 -50.53
CA ILE A 12 -8.94 -0.28 -49.09
C ILE A 12 -8.47 1.09 -48.61
N LEU A 13 -9.38 1.86 -48.00
CA LEU A 13 -9.04 3.06 -47.24
C LEU A 13 -8.31 2.64 -45.96
N ALA A 14 -6.98 2.77 -45.96
CA ALA A 14 -6.18 2.74 -44.75
C ALA A 14 -6.43 4.04 -43.96
N LEU A 15 -7.27 3.96 -42.92
CA LEU A 15 -7.37 5.01 -41.92
C LEU A 15 -6.11 4.95 -41.02
N PRO A 16 -5.36 6.05 -40.84
CA PRO A 16 -4.30 6.06 -39.85
C PRO A 16 -4.95 6.01 -38.46
N LEU A 17 -4.61 4.99 -37.66
CA LEU A 17 -4.83 5.04 -36.22
C LEU A 17 -4.06 6.24 -35.67
N ARG A 18 -4.77 7.35 -35.44
CA ARG A 18 -4.28 8.42 -34.59
C ARG A 18 -4.17 7.84 -33.19
N ALA A 19 -2.94 7.60 -32.75
CA ALA A 19 -2.62 7.39 -31.35
C ALA A 19 -3.22 8.55 -30.54
N GLN A 20 -4.18 8.24 -29.67
CA GLN A 20 -4.69 9.19 -28.69
C GLN A 20 -3.53 9.57 -27.77
N ARG A 21 -3.03 10.79 -27.94
CA ARG A 21 -2.18 11.42 -26.92
C ARG A 21 -2.93 11.38 -25.58
N PRO A 22 -2.26 11.08 -24.45
CA PRO A 22 -2.88 11.28 -23.15
C PRO A 22 -3.26 12.75 -23.05
N ALA A 23 -4.53 13.02 -22.76
CA ALA A 23 -4.95 14.38 -22.45
C ALA A 23 -4.11 14.87 -21.25
N PRO A 24 -3.61 16.12 -21.28
CA PRO A 24 -2.95 16.68 -20.11
C PRO A 24 -3.94 16.64 -18.94
N ALA A 25 -3.45 16.21 -17.78
CA ALA A 25 -4.21 16.24 -16.54
C ALA A 25 -4.81 17.64 -16.39
N THR A 26 -6.11 17.76 -16.60
CA THR A 26 -6.84 18.96 -16.24
C THR A 26 -6.68 19.12 -14.75
N ALA A 27 -5.87 20.11 -14.36
CA ALA A 27 -5.89 20.67 -13.03
C ALA A 27 -7.36 20.85 -12.65
N SER A 28 -7.77 20.14 -11.60
CA SER A 28 -9.07 20.35 -10.98
C SER A 28 -9.11 21.81 -10.55
N THR A 29 -9.77 22.64 -11.35
CA THR A 29 -10.15 23.98 -10.98
C THR A 29 -10.87 23.88 -9.64
N GLU A 30 -10.28 24.50 -8.62
CA GLU A 30 -10.92 24.87 -7.37
C GLU A 30 -12.27 25.50 -7.72
N ARG A 31 -13.32 24.69 -7.60
CA ARG A 31 -14.68 25.19 -7.58
C ARG A 31 -14.91 25.56 -6.12
N ASP A 32 -14.85 26.86 -5.88
CA ASP A 32 -15.36 27.58 -4.71
C ASP A 32 -16.47 26.79 -3.97
N THR A 33 -16.12 26.11 -2.87
CA THR A 33 -17.04 25.29 -2.08
C THR A 33 -17.63 26.10 -0.93
N THR A 34 -18.60 26.96 -1.24
CA THR A 34 -19.47 27.59 -0.21
C THR A 34 -20.71 26.76 0.13
N LYS A 35 -20.82 25.50 -0.36
CA LYS A 35 -21.88 24.58 0.06
C LYS A 35 -21.31 23.33 0.73
N ALA A 36 -21.61 23.18 2.01
CA ALA A 36 -21.28 22.00 2.81
C ALA A 36 -21.81 20.71 2.15
N ALA A 37 -21.02 19.64 2.19
CA ALA A 37 -21.44 18.32 1.75
C ALA A 37 -22.57 17.80 2.67
N PRO A 38 -23.52 16.98 2.15
CA PRO A 38 -24.52 16.35 3.00
C PRO A 38 -23.88 15.53 4.12
N ILE A 39 -24.45 15.60 5.33
CA ILE A 39 -24.06 14.75 6.46
C ILE A 39 -24.99 13.54 6.45
N PRO A 40 -24.51 12.33 6.15
CA PRO A 40 -25.33 11.12 6.19
C PRO A 40 -25.57 10.70 7.64
N ASN A 41 -26.64 9.93 7.86
CA ASN A 41 -26.77 9.17 9.10
C ASN A 41 -25.68 8.08 9.15
N GLU A 42 -25.24 7.72 10.36
CA GLU A 42 -24.48 6.49 10.54
C GLU A 42 -25.33 5.29 10.08
N THR A 43 -24.69 4.38 9.37
CA THR A 43 -25.33 3.17 8.82
C THR A 43 -24.57 1.95 9.31
N SER A 44 -25.28 0.86 9.55
CA SER A 44 -24.64 -0.40 9.96
C SER A 44 -25.41 -1.60 9.42
N SER A 45 -24.68 -2.68 9.19
CA SER A 45 -25.23 -4.00 8.92
C SER A 45 -24.46 -5.02 9.73
N ALA A 46 -25.17 -6.00 10.29
CA ALA A 46 -24.61 -7.05 11.11
C ALA A 46 -25.07 -8.42 10.60
N THR A 47 -24.13 -9.35 10.45
CA THR A 47 -24.37 -10.70 9.95
C THR A 47 -23.62 -11.73 10.78
N ASP A 48 -24.23 -12.89 11.03
CA ASP A 48 -23.65 -13.97 11.82
C ASP A 48 -23.08 -15.07 10.93
N HIS A 49 -21.90 -15.54 11.28
CA HIS A 49 -21.10 -16.46 10.48
C HIS A 49 -20.38 -17.47 11.35
N THR A 50 -19.77 -18.46 10.70
CA THR A 50 -18.83 -19.38 11.33
C THR A 50 -17.73 -19.70 10.34
N ILE A 51 -16.49 -19.79 10.82
CA ILE A 51 -15.33 -20.19 10.03
C ILE A 51 -14.54 -21.29 10.74
N ARG A 52 -13.80 -22.10 9.98
CA ARG A 52 -12.84 -23.06 10.54
C ARG A 52 -11.42 -22.49 10.50
N VAL A 53 -10.82 -22.26 11.67
CA VAL A 53 -9.44 -21.79 11.84
C VAL A 53 -8.70 -22.79 12.74
N GLY A 54 -7.52 -23.25 12.33
CA GLY A 54 -6.76 -24.24 13.11
C GLY A 54 -7.54 -25.54 13.41
N GLY A 55 -8.51 -25.90 12.57
CA GLY A 55 -9.40 -27.06 12.77
C GLY A 55 -10.61 -26.81 13.68
N GLN A 56 -10.68 -25.68 14.39
CA GLN A 56 -11.77 -25.30 15.28
C GLN A 56 -12.83 -24.46 14.56
N LEU A 57 -14.11 -24.68 14.88
CA LEU A 57 -15.19 -23.80 14.43
C LEU A 57 -15.24 -22.56 15.33
N VAL A 58 -15.18 -21.39 14.72
CA VAL A 58 -15.21 -20.09 15.40
C VAL A 58 -16.45 -19.34 14.91
N PRO A 59 -17.50 -19.21 15.75
CA PRO A 59 -18.65 -18.39 15.43
C PRO A 59 -18.30 -16.91 15.64
N TYR A 60 -18.71 -16.05 14.70
CA TYR A 60 -18.43 -14.62 14.77
C TYR A 60 -19.55 -13.79 14.16
N ARG A 61 -19.66 -12.55 14.61
CA ARG A 61 -20.50 -11.50 14.03
C ARG A 61 -19.63 -10.55 13.22
N ALA A 62 -20.00 -10.33 11.97
CA ALA A 62 -19.41 -9.32 11.12
C ALA A 62 -20.30 -8.08 11.09
N THR A 63 -19.72 -6.92 11.36
CA THR A 63 -20.40 -5.61 11.34
C THR A 63 -19.72 -4.70 10.33
N ALA A 64 -20.43 -4.29 9.29
CA ALA A 64 -19.99 -3.26 8.35
C ALA A 64 -20.74 -1.96 8.67
N ALA A 65 -20.03 -0.86 8.92
CA ALA A 65 -20.68 0.36 9.41
C ALA A 65 -19.92 1.64 9.08
N THR A 66 -20.64 2.76 9.16
CA THR A 66 -20.06 4.11 9.17
C THR A 66 -20.17 4.75 10.55
N MET A 67 -19.18 5.57 10.91
CA MET A 67 -19.14 6.37 12.12
C MET A 67 -18.85 7.83 11.77
N LEU A 68 -19.58 8.77 12.36
CA LEU A 68 -19.34 10.19 12.17
C LEU A 68 -18.18 10.67 13.03
N LEU A 69 -17.23 11.34 12.39
CA LEU A 69 -16.13 12.05 13.02
C LEU A 69 -16.47 13.53 13.14
N LYS A 70 -16.09 14.12 14.27
CA LYS A 70 -16.44 15.49 14.62
C LYS A 70 -15.21 16.35 14.85
N ASN A 71 -15.32 17.63 14.51
CA ASN A 71 -14.30 18.62 14.85
C ASN A 71 -14.44 19.10 16.31
N ASP A 72 -13.53 19.98 16.73
CA ASP A 72 -13.50 20.53 18.09
C ASP A 72 -14.70 21.45 18.40
N LYS A 73 -15.54 21.78 17.40
CA LYS A 73 -16.82 22.52 17.53
C LYS A 73 -18.04 21.59 17.57
N ASP A 74 -17.83 20.28 17.71
CA ASP A 74 -18.86 19.23 17.68
C ASP A 74 -19.62 19.11 16.34
N GLU A 75 -19.08 19.68 15.26
CA GLU A 75 -19.66 19.54 13.90
C GLU A 75 -19.15 18.26 13.25
N SER A 76 -20.04 17.49 12.61
CA SER A 76 -19.65 16.29 11.84
C SER A 76 -18.93 16.70 10.57
N ILE A 77 -17.68 16.24 10.42
CA ILE A 77 -16.78 16.60 9.32
C ILE A 77 -16.31 15.38 8.50
N GLY A 78 -16.47 14.16 9.03
CA GLY A 78 -16.12 12.93 8.32
C GLY A 78 -17.13 11.83 8.58
N ALA A 79 -17.33 10.96 7.59
CA ALA A 79 -17.99 9.67 7.75
C ALA A 79 -16.95 8.58 7.47
N LEU A 80 -16.50 7.88 8.51
CA LEU A 80 -15.51 6.82 8.43
C LEU A 80 -16.21 5.46 8.35
N TYR A 81 -15.84 4.66 7.37
CA TYR A 81 -16.27 3.28 7.19
C TYR A 81 -15.30 2.30 7.84
N TYR A 82 -15.85 1.25 8.44
CA TYR A 82 -15.09 0.13 8.99
C TYR A 82 -15.85 -1.19 8.83
N THR A 83 -15.12 -2.29 8.87
CA THR A 83 -15.67 -3.64 9.04
C THR A 83 -15.08 -4.28 10.28
N ALA A 84 -15.92 -4.70 11.21
CA ALA A 84 -15.53 -5.38 12.44
C ALA A 84 -15.93 -6.85 12.46
N TYR A 85 -15.12 -7.68 13.10
CA TYR A 85 -15.35 -9.10 13.32
C TYR A 85 -15.20 -9.41 14.80
N THR A 86 -16.28 -9.86 15.42
CA THR A 86 -16.34 -10.16 16.85
C THR A 86 -16.71 -11.62 17.05
N ARG A 87 -15.86 -12.40 17.70
CA ARG A 87 -16.17 -13.77 18.08
C ARG A 87 -17.31 -13.81 19.10
N THR A 88 -18.32 -14.64 18.88
CA THR A 88 -19.59 -14.58 19.65
C THR A 88 -19.69 -15.57 20.80
N ASP A 89 -18.80 -16.57 20.87
CA ASP A 89 -18.70 -17.56 21.95
C ASP A 89 -17.59 -17.24 22.97
N ALA A 90 -16.93 -16.09 22.85
CA ALA A 90 -15.94 -15.63 23.83
C ALA A 90 -16.62 -15.26 25.16
N LYS A 91 -16.17 -15.87 26.27
CA LYS A 91 -16.80 -15.70 27.58
C LYS A 91 -16.49 -14.38 28.26
N ASP A 92 -15.27 -13.86 28.06
CA ASP A 92 -14.80 -12.64 28.70
C ASP A 92 -14.14 -11.72 27.67
N ALA A 93 -14.84 -10.64 27.34
CA ALA A 93 -14.34 -9.62 26.41
C ALA A 93 -13.11 -8.88 26.96
N SER A 94 -12.92 -8.82 28.28
CA SER A 94 -11.76 -8.16 28.90
C SER A 94 -10.45 -8.91 28.66
N GLN A 95 -10.51 -10.22 28.43
CA GLN A 95 -9.32 -11.03 28.12
C GLN A 95 -9.10 -11.20 26.62
N ARG A 96 -10.06 -10.77 25.80
CA ARG A 96 -10.00 -10.94 24.36
C ARG A 96 -9.40 -9.70 23.68
N PRO A 97 -8.28 -9.84 22.95
CA PRO A 97 -7.69 -8.72 22.22
C PRO A 97 -8.64 -8.11 21.18
N LEU A 98 -8.41 -6.83 20.91
CA LEU A 98 -9.05 -6.05 19.86
C LEU A 98 -7.95 -5.44 18.98
N ALA A 99 -7.89 -5.87 17.72
CA ALA A 99 -6.92 -5.39 16.74
C ALA A 99 -7.56 -4.37 15.79
N PHE A 100 -7.00 -3.17 15.72
CA PHE A 100 -7.34 -2.18 14.70
C PHE A 100 -6.37 -2.30 13.53
N ILE A 101 -6.90 -2.59 12.35
CA ILE A 101 -6.12 -3.01 11.18
C ILE A 101 -6.38 -2.04 10.04
N TYR A 102 -5.31 -1.53 9.43
CA TYR A 102 -5.40 -0.62 8.30
C TYR A 102 -4.21 -0.76 7.35
N ASN A 103 -4.49 -0.51 6.08
CA ASN A 103 -3.47 -0.44 5.05
C ASN A 103 -2.76 0.91 5.04
N GLY A 104 -1.68 0.95 4.26
CA GLY A 104 -0.88 2.14 4.03
C GLY A 104 -1.28 2.90 2.78
N GLY A 105 -0.24 3.29 2.02
CA GLY A 105 -0.24 4.57 1.30
C GLY A 105 -0.38 5.74 2.28
N PRO A 106 -0.29 6.99 1.84
CA PRO A 106 -1.48 7.75 2.16
C PRO A 106 -2.55 7.40 1.13
N GLY A 107 -3.74 7.05 1.62
CA GLY A 107 -4.92 6.87 0.78
C GLY A 107 -5.13 5.47 0.19
N SER A 108 -4.85 4.37 0.92
CA SER A 108 -5.34 3.03 0.55
C SER A 108 -6.36 2.47 1.55
N ALA A 109 -7.40 1.81 1.03
CA ALA A 109 -8.39 1.09 1.83
C ALA A 109 -7.78 -0.15 2.49
N SER A 110 -8.38 -0.59 3.60
CA SER A 110 -8.01 -1.79 4.35
C SER A 110 -8.25 -3.11 3.60
N ALA A 111 -8.89 -3.07 2.42
CA ALA A 111 -9.24 -4.23 1.61
C ALA A 111 -8.07 -5.19 1.35
N TRP A 112 -6.83 -4.72 1.29
CA TRP A 112 -5.66 -5.59 1.07
C TRP A 112 -5.35 -6.47 2.28
N LEU A 113 -5.33 -5.92 3.49
CA LEU A 113 -5.16 -6.73 4.71
C LEU A 113 -6.46 -7.46 5.07
N HIS A 114 -7.61 -6.86 4.79
CA HIS A 114 -8.93 -7.42 5.04
C HIS A 114 -9.18 -8.69 4.22
N MET A 115 -8.92 -8.64 2.91
CA MET A 115 -9.21 -9.74 2.00
C MET A 115 -7.97 -10.46 1.47
N GLY A 116 -6.78 -10.01 1.83
CA GLY A 116 -5.50 -10.63 1.43
C GLY A 116 -4.70 -11.23 2.59
N ALA A 117 -5.01 -10.88 3.85
CA ALA A 117 -4.26 -11.35 5.01
C ALA A 117 -5.14 -11.90 6.14
N PHE A 118 -5.90 -11.05 6.84
CA PHE A 118 -6.39 -11.34 8.19
C PHE A 118 -7.90 -11.57 8.30
N GLY A 119 -8.71 -11.03 7.39
CA GLY A 119 -10.17 -11.19 7.45
C GLY A 119 -10.60 -12.64 7.22
N PRO A 120 -11.85 -13.00 7.61
CA PRO A 120 -12.34 -14.37 7.50
C PRO A 120 -12.57 -14.82 6.05
N ARG A 121 -12.69 -13.89 5.12
CA ARG A 121 -12.85 -14.17 3.68
C ARG A 121 -11.66 -13.57 2.95
N ARG A 122 -11.05 -14.35 2.07
CA ARG A 122 -9.93 -13.90 1.25
C ARG A 122 -10.18 -14.08 -0.24
N VAL A 123 -9.59 -13.19 -1.03
CA VAL A 123 -9.59 -13.32 -2.49
C VAL A 123 -8.59 -14.40 -2.93
N VAL A 124 -8.91 -15.10 -4.01
CA VAL A 124 -7.98 -16.01 -4.69
C VAL A 124 -7.34 -15.26 -5.85
N THR A 125 -6.02 -15.13 -5.82
CA THR A 125 -5.21 -14.56 -6.90
C THR A 125 -4.21 -15.58 -7.41
N THR A 126 -3.75 -15.39 -8.64
CA THR A 126 -2.61 -16.17 -9.16
C THR A 126 -1.34 -15.73 -8.44
N ASP A 127 -0.50 -16.67 -8.02
CA ASP A 127 0.79 -16.33 -7.43
C ASP A 127 1.76 -15.81 -8.49
N ALA A 128 2.38 -14.65 -8.21
CA ALA A 128 3.37 -13.98 -9.07
C ALA A 128 2.98 -13.80 -10.56
N ALA A 129 1.68 -13.77 -10.87
CA ALA A 129 1.19 -13.61 -12.24
C ALA A 129 -0.19 -12.90 -12.26
N PRO A 130 -0.61 -12.35 -13.41
CA PRO A 130 -1.93 -11.75 -13.54
C PRO A 130 -3.06 -12.69 -13.11
N THR A 131 -3.97 -12.16 -12.28
CA THR A 131 -5.20 -12.88 -11.95
C THR A 131 -6.10 -12.88 -13.19
N PRO A 132 -6.66 -14.04 -13.61
CA PRO A 132 -7.57 -14.11 -14.74
C PRO A 132 -8.78 -13.19 -14.60
N PRO A 133 -9.43 -12.78 -15.70
CA PRO A 133 -10.67 -12.00 -15.65
C PRO A 133 -11.79 -12.68 -14.82
N PRO A 134 -12.84 -11.92 -14.42
CA PRO A 134 -13.96 -12.45 -13.66
C PRO A 134 -14.63 -13.69 -14.30
N PRO A 135 -15.29 -14.57 -13.51
CA PRO A 135 -15.65 -14.38 -12.10
C PRO A 135 -14.49 -14.67 -11.12
N TYR A 136 -14.19 -13.70 -10.25
CA TYR A 136 -13.19 -13.88 -9.19
C TYR A 136 -13.73 -14.72 -8.05
N GLN A 137 -12.85 -15.49 -7.41
CA GLN A 137 -13.21 -16.36 -6.29
C GLN A 137 -12.84 -15.75 -4.95
N MET A 138 -13.73 -15.92 -3.98
CA MET A 138 -13.50 -15.65 -2.56
C MET A 138 -13.70 -16.94 -1.78
N VAL A 139 -12.80 -17.21 -0.86
CA VAL A 139 -12.80 -18.44 -0.04
C VAL A 139 -12.66 -18.09 1.43
N ASP A 140 -13.00 -19.03 2.31
CA ASP A 140 -12.69 -18.92 3.72
C ASP A 140 -11.17 -18.79 3.90
N ASN A 141 -10.77 -17.93 4.82
CA ASN A 141 -9.39 -17.74 5.21
C ASN A 141 -9.08 -18.58 6.45
N PRO A 142 -8.46 -19.77 6.31
CA PRO A 142 -8.11 -20.60 7.45
C PRO A 142 -7.02 -19.98 8.34
N ASN A 143 -6.38 -18.88 7.89
CA ASN A 143 -5.36 -18.12 8.61
C ASN A 143 -5.89 -16.79 9.14
N SER A 144 -7.22 -16.61 9.19
CA SER A 144 -7.83 -15.43 9.82
C SER A 144 -7.45 -15.35 11.29
N LEU A 145 -7.28 -14.13 11.81
CA LEU A 145 -6.95 -13.90 13.23
C LEU A 145 -8.18 -13.99 14.16
N ILE A 146 -9.36 -14.31 13.65
CA ILE A 146 -10.62 -14.27 14.42
C ILE A 146 -10.67 -15.30 15.56
N ASP A 147 -9.83 -16.33 15.54
CA ASP A 147 -9.70 -17.26 16.67
C ASP A 147 -9.02 -16.57 17.87
N VAL A 148 -8.00 -15.74 17.63
CA VAL A 148 -7.17 -15.10 18.65
C VAL A 148 -7.57 -13.67 19.04
N THR A 149 -8.15 -12.88 18.12
CA THR A 149 -8.52 -11.47 18.36
C THR A 149 -9.81 -11.09 17.65
N ASP A 150 -10.55 -10.14 18.22
CA ASP A 150 -11.53 -9.39 17.43
C ASP A 150 -10.78 -8.40 16.54
N MET A 151 -11.33 -8.11 15.36
CA MET A 151 -10.67 -7.30 14.34
C MET A 151 -11.55 -6.14 13.92
N VAL A 152 -10.95 -4.98 13.69
CA VAL A 152 -11.61 -3.79 13.14
C VAL A 152 -10.77 -3.28 11.98
N PHE A 153 -11.23 -3.55 10.76
CA PHE A 153 -10.62 -3.03 9.54
C PHE A 153 -11.12 -1.62 9.27
N ILE A 154 -10.20 -0.66 9.30
CA ILE A 154 -10.50 0.77 9.18
C ILE A 154 -10.15 1.24 7.78
N ASP A 155 -11.10 1.84 7.07
CA ASP A 155 -10.83 2.58 5.83
C ASP A 155 -10.67 4.07 6.18
N PRO A 156 -9.44 4.65 6.15
CA PRO A 156 -9.25 6.07 6.45
C PRO A 156 -10.04 6.99 5.49
N ILE A 157 -10.31 8.23 5.91
CA ILE A 157 -11.10 9.19 5.13
C ILE A 157 -10.48 9.41 3.73
N GLY A 158 -11.29 9.18 2.69
CA GLY A 158 -10.86 9.22 1.28
C GLY A 158 -10.66 7.84 0.66
N THR A 159 -10.83 6.76 1.43
CA THR A 159 -10.70 5.37 0.99
C THR A 159 -11.93 4.55 1.36
N GLY A 160 -12.13 3.40 0.73
CA GLY A 160 -13.30 2.57 0.97
C GLY A 160 -14.60 3.32 0.70
N PHE A 161 -15.49 3.36 1.69
CA PHE A 161 -16.68 4.22 1.69
C PHE A 161 -16.50 5.51 2.52
N SER A 162 -15.31 5.73 3.08
CA SER A 162 -15.01 6.85 3.97
C SER A 162 -14.82 8.15 3.21
N LYS A 163 -15.47 9.23 3.67
CA LYS A 163 -15.44 10.54 2.99
C LYS A 163 -15.60 11.72 3.95
N PRO A 164 -15.05 12.91 3.60
CA PRO A 164 -15.44 14.15 4.26
C PRO A 164 -16.93 14.42 4.08
N VAL A 165 -17.56 15.02 5.08
CA VAL A 165 -18.98 15.41 5.08
C VAL A 165 -19.16 16.78 5.74
N GLY A 166 -20.32 17.40 5.59
CA GLY A 166 -20.57 18.70 6.20
C GLY A 166 -19.57 19.75 5.73
N LYS A 167 -18.91 20.42 6.67
CA LYS A 167 -17.85 21.39 6.42
C LYS A 167 -16.45 20.78 6.33
N GLY A 168 -16.32 19.47 6.54
CA GLY A 168 -15.04 18.79 6.50
C GLY A 168 -14.45 18.76 5.10
N THR A 169 -13.13 18.87 5.04
CA THR A 169 -12.33 18.89 3.82
C THR A 169 -11.17 17.91 3.94
N GLY A 170 -10.44 17.68 2.84
CA GLY A 170 -9.23 16.89 2.87
C GLY A 170 -8.18 17.40 3.86
N LYS A 171 -8.11 18.72 4.10
CA LYS A 171 -7.14 19.31 5.05
C LYS A 171 -7.38 18.89 6.49
N ASP A 172 -8.58 18.44 6.83
CA ASP A 172 -8.92 17.97 8.17
C ASP A 172 -8.48 16.51 8.41
N PHE A 173 -8.04 15.79 7.37
CA PHE A 173 -7.77 14.35 7.44
C PHE A 173 -6.50 13.89 6.73
N TRP A 174 -6.00 14.63 5.72
CA TRP A 174 -4.94 14.17 4.82
C TRP A 174 -3.58 14.76 5.20
N GLY A 175 -3.08 14.31 6.34
CA GLY A 175 -1.74 14.60 6.82
C GLY A 175 -1.36 13.65 7.94
N VAL A 176 -0.09 13.65 8.34
CA VAL A 176 0.40 12.67 9.33
C VAL A 176 -0.33 12.83 10.66
N ASP A 177 -0.51 14.06 11.14
CA ASP A 177 -1.18 14.35 12.42
C ASP A 177 -2.70 14.33 12.30
N GLU A 178 -3.25 14.84 11.20
CA GLU A 178 -4.69 14.90 10.95
C GLU A 178 -5.31 13.51 10.83
N ASP A 179 -4.63 12.60 10.14
CA ASP A 179 -5.01 11.19 10.01
C ASP A 179 -4.96 10.48 11.38
N ALA A 180 -3.89 10.67 12.14
CA ALA A 180 -3.78 10.11 13.49
C ALA A 180 -4.85 10.65 14.44
N LYS A 181 -5.17 11.96 14.39
CA LYS A 181 -6.25 12.58 15.16
C LYS A 181 -7.61 11.96 14.83
N ALA A 182 -7.91 11.78 13.54
CA ALA A 182 -9.16 11.19 13.10
C ALA A 182 -9.31 9.73 13.54
N LEU A 183 -8.25 8.92 13.42
CA LEU A 183 -8.26 7.53 13.84
C LEU A 183 -8.28 7.37 15.36
N ALA A 184 -7.62 8.24 16.12
CA ALA A 184 -7.71 8.25 17.58
C ALA A 184 -9.15 8.52 18.04
N GLN A 185 -9.83 9.49 17.44
CA GLN A 185 -11.25 9.75 17.70
C GLN A 185 -12.12 8.53 17.37
N PHE A 186 -11.92 7.91 16.21
CA PHE A 186 -12.65 6.70 15.83
C PHE A 186 -12.44 5.55 16.82
N ILE A 187 -11.18 5.24 17.17
CA ILE A 187 -10.84 4.13 18.06
C ILE A 187 -11.45 4.36 19.44
N SER A 188 -11.31 5.57 20.01
CA SER A 188 -11.89 5.90 21.31
C SER A 188 -13.42 5.75 21.32
N GLN A 189 -14.10 6.22 20.27
CA GLN A 189 -15.53 6.04 20.11
C GLN A 189 -15.92 4.56 19.94
N TYR A 190 -15.21 3.81 19.10
CA TYR A 190 -15.47 2.39 18.88
C TYR A 190 -15.32 1.59 20.18
N VAL A 191 -14.23 1.79 20.91
CA VAL A 191 -13.95 1.12 22.18
C VAL A 191 -15.05 1.44 23.20
N SER A 192 -15.47 2.70 23.31
CA SER A 192 -16.53 3.14 24.22
C SER A 192 -17.89 2.54 23.87
N ARG A 193 -18.30 2.64 22.60
CA ARG A 193 -19.60 2.14 22.12
C ARG A 193 -19.72 0.62 22.23
N ASN A 194 -18.62 -0.11 22.19
CA ASN A 194 -18.58 -1.57 22.27
C ASN A 194 -18.15 -2.11 23.65
N GLY A 195 -17.94 -1.25 24.66
CA GLY A 195 -17.56 -1.67 26.01
C GLY A 195 -16.20 -2.38 26.09
N ARG A 196 -15.24 -2.00 25.24
CA ARG A 196 -13.94 -2.69 25.08
C ARG A 196 -12.77 -2.03 25.79
N TRP A 197 -13.04 -1.12 26.74
CA TRP A 197 -11.99 -0.39 27.46
C TRP A 197 -11.03 -1.31 28.21
N ALA A 198 -11.53 -2.42 28.78
CA ALA A 198 -10.71 -3.40 29.49
C ALA A 198 -9.97 -4.40 28.59
N SER A 199 -10.28 -4.45 27.28
CA SER A 199 -9.64 -5.41 26.37
C SER A 199 -8.20 -5.02 26.05
N PRO A 200 -7.30 -5.99 25.80
CA PRO A 200 -6.01 -5.73 25.20
C PRO A 200 -6.19 -5.10 23.81
N LYS A 201 -5.43 -4.05 23.49
CA LYS A 201 -5.58 -3.29 22.23
C LYS A 201 -4.32 -3.35 21.41
N TYR A 202 -4.48 -3.62 20.11
CA TYR A 202 -3.37 -3.72 19.16
C TYR A 202 -3.62 -2.84 17.95
N LEU A 203 -2.56 -2.21 17.45
CA LEU A 203 -2.53 -1.57 16.14
C LEU A 203 -1.79 -2.48 15.15
N ILE A 204 -2.35 -2.70 13.97
CA ILE A 204 -1.72 -3.48 12.90
C ILE A 204 -1.75 -2.65 11.61
N GLY A 205 -0.58 -2.15 11.21
CA GLY A 205 -0.44 -1.28 10.03
C GLY A 205 0.53 -1.83 9.01
N GLU A 206 0.19 -1.70 7.71
CA GLU A 206 1.09 -2.00 6.60
C GLU A 206 1.59 -0.74 5.89
N SER A 207 2.86 -0.71 5.46
CA SER A 207 3.44 0.39 4.68
C SER A 207 3.31 1.72 5.46
N TYR A 208 2.78 2.81 4.90
CA TYR A 208 2.49 4.03 5.67
C TYR A 208 1.60 3.79 6.91
N GLY A 209 0.83 2.69 6.95
CA GLY A 209 0.15 2.24 8.16
C GLY A 209 1.12 2.06 9.34
N THR A 210 2.40 1.78 9.11
CA THR A 210 3.41 1.75 10.18
C THR A 210 3.75 3.14 10.68
N THR A 211 3.85 4.13 9.78
CA THR A 211 4.01 5.55 10.13
C THR A 211 2.83 6.00 10.99
N ARG A 212 1.62 5.75 10.50
CA ARG A 212 0.36 6.01 11.20
C ARG A 212 0.32 5.37 12.58
N SER A 213 0.72 4.10 12.71
CA SER A 213 0.68 3.38 13.98
C SER A 213 1.59 3.99 15.04
N ALA A 214 2.77 4.48 14.65
CA ALA A 214 3.68 5.17 15.56
C ALA A 214 3.02 6.43 16.16
N VAL A 215 2.52 7.31 15.29
CA VAL A 215 1.90 8.58 15.70
C VAL A 215 0.59 8.36 16.45
N LEU A 216 -0.23 7.41 15.97
CA LEU A 216 -1.50 7.05 16.59
C LEU A 216 -1.30 6.41 17.98
N GLY A 217 -0.24 5.62 18.16
CA GLY A 217 0.09 5.01 19.44
C GLY A 217 0.36 6.05 20.52
N ASP A 218 1.29 6.98 20.25
CA ASP A 218 1.60 8.08 21.17
C ASP A 218 0.36 8.95 21.44
N ARG A 219 -0.41 9.27 20.38
CA ARG A 219 -1.63 10.05 20.52
C ARG A 219 -2.67 9.37 21.44
N LEU A 220 -2.96 8.09 21.22
CA LEU A 220 -3.90 7.33 22.05
C LEU A 220 -3.44 7.27 23.51
N GLN A 221 -2.14 7.09 23.73
CA GLN A 221 -1.56 7.07 25.07
C GLN A 221 -1.74 8.42 25.78
N ARG A 222 -1.48 9.54 25.10
CA ARG A 222 -1.75 10.89 25.61
C ARG A 222 -3.24 11.13 25.92
N ASP A 223 -4.13 10.51 25.14
CA ASP A 223 -5.58 10.55 25.34
C ASP A 223 -6.08 9.53 26.40
N GLY A 224 -5.17 8.85 27.11
CA GLY A 224 -5.49 7.95 28.23
C GLY A 224 -5.83 6.51 27.81
N MET A 225 -5.60 6.14 26.55
CA MET A 225 -5.79 4.78 26.05
C MET A 225 -4.44 4.12 25.79
N THR A 226 -4.07 3.16 26.65
CA THR A 226 -2.85 2.38 26.48
C THR A 226 -3.04 1.21 25.49
N LEU A 227 -1.96 0.88 24.79
CA LEU A 227 -1.87 -0.23 23.84
C LEU A 227 -1.09 -1.40 24.45
N ASN A 228 -1.39 -2.62 24.01
CA ASN A 228 -0.67 -3.84 24.39
C ASN A 228 0.36 -4.27 23.32
N GLY A 229 0.30 -3.68 22.14
CA GLY A 229 1.31 -3.88 21.11
C GLY A 229 0.98 -3.18 19.80
N ILE A 230 2.02 -2.96 19.02
CA ILE A 230 1.95 -2.41 17.66
C ILE A 230 2.65 -3.40 16.72
N VAL A 231 1.98 -3.77 15.63
CA VAL A 231 2.49 -4.67 14.60
C VAL A 231 2.73 -3.89 13.32
N LEU A 232 3.99 -3.87 12.88
CA LEU A 232 4.45 -3.10 11.71
C LEU A 232 4.77 -4.04 10.54
N ILE A 233 3.99 -3.96 9.47
CA ILE A 233 4.15 -4.79 8.26
C ILE A 233 4.78 -3.93 7.16
N SER A 234 5.92 -4.37 6.60
CA SER A 234 6.61 -3.65 5.51
C SER A 234 6.87 -2.17 5.85
N SER A 235 7.59 -1.94 6.95
CA SER A 235 7.63 -0.67 7.67
C SER A 235 8.31 0.48 6.95
N VAL A 236 7.73 1.67 7.11
CA VAL A 236 8.35 2.98 6.89
C VAL A 236 8.13 3.86 8.13
N LEU A 237 9.21 4.15 8.83
CA LEU A 237 9.23 5.10 9.97
C LEU A 237 10.09 6.34 9.66
N ASP A 238 11.04 6.18 8.75
CA ASP A 238 11.94 7.20 8.24
C ASP A 238 11.82 7.29 6.72
N PHE A 239 11.30 8.41 6.22
CA PHE A 239 11.10 8.62 4.79
C PHE A 239 12.40 8.90 4.03
N GLU A 240 13.50 9.22 4.71
CA GLU A 240 14.80 9.35 4.05
C GLU A 240 15.24 8.03 3.41
N THR A 241 14.89 6.90 4.04
CA THR A 241 15.21 5.54 3.55
C THR A 241 14.55 5.17 2.22
N LEU A 242 13.60 5.98 1.76
CA LEU A 242 12.86 5.80 0.50
C LEU A 242 13.20 6.88 -0.54
N LEU A 243 14.03 7.86 -0.18
CA LEU A 243 14.33 9.02 -1.01
C LEU A 243 15.60 8.77 -1.85
N PHE A 244 15.45 8.80 -3.18
CA PHE A 244 16.56 8.78 -4.13
C PHE A 244 16.88 10.21 -4.60
N ALA A 245 17.32 11.06 -3.67
CA ALA A 245 17.67 12.45 -3.97
C ALA A 245 19.18 12.62 -4.23
N PRO A 246 19.60 13.58 -5.08
CA PRO A 246 21.00 13.94 -5.20
C PRO A 246 21.62 14.25 -3.83
N GLY A 247 22.77 13.65 -3.52
CA GLY A 247 23.47 13.81 -2.25
C GLY A 247 23.00 12.90 -1.11
N HIS A 248 21.98 12.06 -1.32
CA HIS A 248 21.53 11.07 -0.34
C HIS A 248 21.80 9.64 -0.83
N ASP A 249 22.71 8.94 -0.15
CA ASP A 249 23.17 7.62 -0.60
C ASP A 249 22.50 6.43 0.10
N LEU A 250 21.82 6.67 1.23
CA LEU A 250 21.28 5.63 2.10
C LEU A 250 20.31 4.69 1.35
N SER A 251 19.40 5.24 0.55
CA SER A 251 18.42 4.44 -0.20
C SER A 251 19.07 3.45 -1.17
N TYR A 252 20.17 3.82 -1.85
CA TYR A 252 20.85 2.89 -2.76
C TYR A 252 21.46 1.71 -2.01
N VAL A 253 22.06 1.98 -0.84
CA VAL A 253 22.63 0.97 0.05
C VAL A 253 21.53 0.01 0.54
N LEU A 254 20.41 0.53 1.02
CA LEU A 254 19.32 -0.26 1.58
C LEU A 254 18.59 -1.11 0.53
N TYR A 255 18.57 -0.68 -0.73
CA TYR A 255 17.87 -1.38 -1.81
C TYR A 255 18.70 -2.50 -2.46
N LEU A 256 20.03 -2.45 -2.41
CA LEU A 256 20.91 -3.43 -3.07
C LEU A 256 20.58 -4.90 -2.72
N PRO A 257 20.31 -5.27 -1.45
CA PRO A 257 19.89 -6.64 -1.12
C PRO A 257 18.59 -7.07 -1.83
N SER A 258 17.59 -6.18 -1.91
CA SER A 258 16.32 -6.48 -2.59
C SER A 258 16.51 -6.64 -4.10
N TYR A 259 17.40 -5.85 -4.71
CA TYR A 259 17.77 -6.01 -6.12
C TYR A 259 18.44 -7.36 -6.37
N ALA A 260 19.35 -7.79 -5.48
CA ALA A 260 20.02 -9.07 -5.62
C ALA A 260 19.07 -10.28 -5.52
N ALA A 261 18.16 -10.26 -4.53
CA ALA A 261 17.12 -11.27 -4.41
C ALA A 261 16.21 -11.33 -5.65
N THR A 262 15.86 -10.16 -6.19
CA THR A 262 15.02 -10.04 -7.40
C THR A 262 15.74 -10.58 -8.64
N ALA A 263 17.02 -10.26 -8.81
CA ALA A 263 17.83 -10.76 -9.92
C ALA A 263 17.98 -12.29 -9.90
N ALA A 264 18.18 -12.87 -8.71
CA ALA A 264 18.24 -14.32 -8.52
C ALA A 264 16.88 -14.99 -8.83
N TYR A 265 15.77 -14.42 -8.36
CA TYR A 265 14.43 -14.94 -8.63
C TYR A 265 14.13 -14.98 -10.14
N HIS A 266 14.46 -13.90 -10.85
CA HIS A 266 14.24 -13.79 -12.30
C HIS A 266 15.29 -14.47 -13.17
N LYS A 267 16.25 -15.17 -12.54
CA LYS A 267 17.35 -15.91 -13.18
C LYS A 267 18.21 -15.03 -14.10
N VAL A 268 18.34 -13.75 -13.75
CA VAL A 268 19.24 -12.81 -14.44
C VAL A 268 20.68 -13.03 -13.98
N ILE A 269 20.84 -13.50 -12.74
CA ILE A 269 22.09 -14.04 -12.21
C ILE A 269 21.94 -15.54 -11.90
N PRO A 270 23.03 -16.31 -11.79
CA PRO A 270 22.98 -17.69 -11.32
C PRO A 270 22.31 -17.79 -9.94
N ALA A 271 21.49 -18.82 -9.74
CA ALA A 271 20.86 -19.05 -8.45
C ALA A 271 21.93 -19.34 -7.39
N PRO A 272 21.93 -18.63 -6.24
CA PRO A 272 22.89 -18.89 -5.18
C PRO A 272 22.62 -20.27 -4.57
N ALA A 273 23.69 -21.03 -4.29
CA ALA A 273 23.58 -22.34 -3.65
C ALA A 273 22.91 -22.27 -2.26
N ASN A 274 23.08 -21.14 -1.57
CA ASN A 274 22.42 -20.85 -0.31
C ASN A 274 21.96 -19.39 -0.29
N MET A 275 20.64 -19.17 -0.42
CA MET A 275 20.04 -17.83 -0.43
C MET A 275 20.31 -17.06 0.87
N GLY A 276 20.25 -17.72 2.03
CA GLY A 276 20.48 -17.06 3.32
C GLY A 276 21.91 -16.52 3.44
N ALA A 277 22.91 -17.33 3.09
CA ALA A 277 24.31 -16.91 3.08
C ALA A 277 24.57 -15.79 2.07
N PHE A 278 24.02 -15.91 0.85
CA PHE A 278 24.10 -14.89 -0.18
C PHE A 278 23.53 -13.55 0.30
N MET A 279 22.35 -13.55 0.90
CA MET A 279 21.74 -12.32 1.43
C MET A 279 22.54 -11.70 2.58
N THR A 280 23.18 -12.51 3.43
CA THR A 280 24.09 -12.01 4.47
C THR A 280 25.32 -11.33 3.86
N GLU A 281 25.90 -11.92 2.82
CA GLU A 281 27.03 -11.34 2.09
C GLU A 281 26.66 -10.00 1.42
N VAL A 282 25.55 -9.97 0.68
CA VAL A 282 25.11 -8.76 -0.04
C VAL A 282 24.82 -7.62 0.94
N ARG A 283 24.18 -7.90 2.08
CA ARG A 283 23.95 -6.89 3.13
C ARG A 283 25.25 -6.35 3.71
N ARG A 284 26.21 -7.23 4.00
CA ARG A 284 27.53 -6.83 4.49
C ARG A 284 28.26 -5.94 3.47
N TYR A 285 28.22 -6.31 2.19
CA TYR A 285 28.82 -5.52 1.13
C TYR A 285 28.13 -4.16 0.95
N ALA A 286 26.79 -4.15 0.96
CA ALA A 286 25.98 -2.95 0.83
C ALA A 286 26.34 -1.91 1.90
N MET A 287 26.35 -2.33 3.18
CA MET A 287 26.67 -1.47 4.32
C MET A 287 28.16 -1.19 4.51
N GLY A 288 29.03 -1.89 3.78
CA GLY A 288 30.49 -1.74 3.85
C GLY A 288 31.03 -1.07 2.60
N ASP A 289 31.71 -1.85 1.76
CA ASP A 289 32.43 -1.37 0.57
C ASP A 289 31.58 -0.53 -0.37
N TYR A 290 30.30 -0.87 -0.56
CA TYR A 290 29.41 -0.10 -1.43
C TYR A 290 29.08 1.27 -0.83
N ALA A 291 28.66 1.32 0.44
CA ALA A 291 28.42 2.58 1.15
C ALA A 291 29.67 3.48 1.18
N ALA A 292 30.85 2.91 1.44
CA ALA A 292 32.12 3.64 1.42
C ALA A 292 32.43 4.20 0.03
N ALA A 293 32.17 3.43 -1.04
CA ALA A 293 32.37 3.88 -2.41
C ALA A 293 31.43 5.03 -2.79
N LEU A 294 30.14 4.93 -2.43
CA LEU A 294 29.18 6.01 -2.67
C LEU A 294 29.58 7.29 -1.92
N SER A 295 29.95 7.16 -0.64
CA SER A 295 30.39 8.28 0.20
C SER A 295 31.66 8.98 -0.28
N ALA A 296 32.57 8.29 -0.97
CA ALA A 296 33.75 8.91 -1.58
C ALA A 296 33.39 9.86 -2.74
N GLY A 297 32.22 9.65 -3.36
CA GLY A 297 31.71 10.50 -4.43
C GLY A 297 32.73 10.70 -5.56
N ALA A 298 32.93 11.96 -5.97
CA ALA A 298 33.87 12.31 -7.04
C ALA A 298 35.35 12.02 -6.71
N THR A 299 35.68 11.72 -5.46
CA THR A 299 37.06 11.37 -5.05
C THR A 299 37.35 9.86 -5.17
N LEU A 300 36.35 9.04 -5.52
CA LEU A 300 36.52 7.60 -5.71
C LEU A 300 37.47 7.32 -6.90
N PRO A 301 38.60 6.62 -6.68
CA PRO A 301 39.50 6.25 -7.77
C PRO A 301 38.80 5.42 -8.86
N ALA A 302 39.18 5.63 -10.13
CA ALA A 302 38.50 5.02 -11.27
C ALA A 302 38.55 3.48 -11.27
N ASP A 303 39.67 2.90 -10.84
CA ASP A 303 39.86 1.46 -10.65
C ASP A 303 38.95 0.90 -9.54
N ARG A 304 38.80 1.65 -8.43
CA ARG A 304 37.87 1.31 -7.35
C ARG A 304 36.41 1.41 -7.81
N LYS A 305 36.05 2.44 -8.58
CA LYS A 305 34.71 2.58 -9.15
C LYS A 305 34.37 1.41 -10.08
N ALA A 306 35.31 1.01 -10.95
CA ALA A 306 35.14 -0.16 -11.82
C ALA A 306 34.97 -1.46 -11.02
N ALA A 307 35.76 -1.67 -9.95
CA ALA A 307 35.62 -2.84 -9.10
C ALA A 307 34.25 -2.91 -8.38
N VAL A 308 33.73 -1.77 -7.94
CA VAL A 308 32.39 -1.69 -7.31
C VAL A 308 31.30 -1.95 -8.35
N ALA A 309 31.39 -1.36 -9.55
CA ALA A 309 30.46 -1.63 -10.64
C ALA A 309 30.41 -3.12 -10.98
N LYS A 310 31.56 -3.78 -11.07
CA LYS A 310 31.66 -5.22 -11.29
C LYS A 310 30.98 -6.04 -10.19
N GLN A 311 31.21 -5.70 -8.93
CA GLN A 311 30.58 -6.43 -7.83
C GLN A 311 29.06 -6.22 -7.78
N VAL A 312 28.58 -4.98 -7.98
CA VAL A 312 27.15 -4.68 -8.04
C VAL A 312 26.50 -5.35 -9.25
N ALA A 313 27.19 -5.42 -10.40
CA ALA A 313 26.73 -6.18 -11.56
C ALA A 313 26.56 -7.67 -11.23
N ALA A 314 27.51 -8.27 -10.51
CA ALA A 314 27.43 -9.66 -10.09
C ALA A 314 26.23 -9.95 -9.17
N TYR A 315 25.83 -8.99 -8.33
CA TYR A 315 24.64 -9.14 -7.48
C TYR A 315 23.33 -8.85 -8.18
N THR A 316 23.30 -7.88 -9.09
CA THR A 316 22.04 -7.33 -9.63
C THR A 316 21.72 -7.78 -11.05
N GLY A 317 22.71 -8.32 -11.77
CA GLY A 317 22.58 -8.65 -13.19
C GLY A 317 22.55 -7.44 -14.12
N LEU A 318 22.66 -6.21 -13.59
CA LEU A 318 22.83 -5.01 -14.40
C LEU A 318 24.21 -5.01 -15.07
N SER A 319 24.33 -4.40 -16.24
CA SER A 319 25.63 -4.27 -16.91
C SER A 319 26.54 -3.30 -16.17
N GLU A 320 27.86 -3.55 -16.22
CA GLU A 320 28.86 -2.63 -15.66
C GLU A 320 28.75 -1.23 -16.32
N ASP A 321 28.49 -1.16 -17.62
CA ASP A 321 28.28 0.10 -18.35
C ASP A 321 27.07 0.89 -17.81
N TYR A 322 25.95 0.21 -17.54
CA TYR A 322 24.77 0.85 -16.94
C TYR A 322 25.08 1.41 -15.55
N LEU A 323 25.78 0.63 -14.73
CA LEU A 323 26.17 1.04 -13.37
C LEU A 323 27.17 2.21 -13.38
N LEU A 324 28.10 2.23 -14.32
CA LEU A 324 29.06 3.33 -14.46
C LEU A 324 28.37 4.63 -14.91
N LYS A 325 27.41 4.53 -15.84
CA LYS A 325 26.57 5.67 -16.28
C LYS A 325 25.69 6.21 -15.15
N ALA A 326 25.18 5.32 -14.30
CA ALA A 326 24.40 5.67 -13.13
C ALA A 326 25.26 6.18 -11.95
N ASP A 327 26.58 6.32 -12.11
CA ASP A 327 27.51 6.64 -11.02
C ASP A 327 27.30 5.74 -9.79
N LEU A 328 27.11 4.45 -10.05
CA LEU A 328 26.82 3.39 -9.08
C LEU A 328 25.47 3.53 -8.35
N ARG A 329 24.61 4.49 -8.72
CA ARG A 329 23.34 4.83 -8.05
C ARG A 329 22.14 4.56 -8.94
N VAL A 330 21.51 3.40 -8.76
CA VAL A 330 20.33 2.99 -9.54
C VAL A 330 19.06 3.11 -8.68
N PRO A 331 18.19 4.11 -8.91
CA PRO A 331 16.89 4.21 -8.26
C PRO A 331 15.97 3.03 -8.61
N LEU A 332 14.99 2.79 -7.74
CA LEU A 332 14.05 1.67 -7.86
C LEU A 332 13.39 1.55 -9.24
N ARG A 333 12.87 2.66 -9.77
CA ARG A 333 12.16 2.65 -11.06
C ARG A 333 13.06 2.36 -12.25
N GLN A 334 14.33 2.74 -12.17
CA GLN A 334 15.34 2.40 -13.18
C GLN A 334 15.68 0.90 -13.11
N PHE A 335 15.93 0.36 -11.91
CA PHE A 335 16.18 -1.08 -11.73
C PHE A 335 15.00 -1.93 -12.25
N MET A 336 13.77 -1.54 -11.93
CA MET A 336 12.56 -2.24 -12.38
C MET A 336 12.45 -2.30 -13.91
N ALA A 337 12.87 -1.24 -14.61
CA ALA A 337 12.85 -1.20 -16.07
C ALA A 337 14.01 -1.98 -16.68
N GLU A 338 15.19 -1.96 -16.06
CA GLU A 338 16.41 -2.49 -16.63
C GLU A 338 16.54 -4.01 -16.48
N LEU A 339 16.18 -4.56 -15.31
CA LEU A 339 16.51 -5.95 -14.96
C LEU A 339 16.06 -6.99 -16.00
N GLN A 340 14.91 -6.76 -16.63
CA GLN A 340 14.33 -7.66 -17.63
C GLN A 340 14.13 -6.99 -19.00
N ARG A 341 14.79 -5.85 -19.26
CA ARG A 341 14.60 -5.06 -20.49
C ARG A 341 14.81 -5.88 -21.76
N SER A 342 15.82 -6.77 -21.76
CA SER A 342 16.12 -7.66 -22.90
C SER A 342 15.00 -8.64 -23.24
N ARG A 343 14.10 -8.92 -22.28
CA ARG A 343 12.88 -9.72 -22.46
C ARG A 343 11.64 -8.89 -22.77
N GLY A 344 11.78 -7.55 -22.83
CA GLY A 344 10.65 -6.63 -22.97
C GLY A 344 9.73 -6.60 -21.75
N LEU A 345 10.29 -6.82 -20.55
CA LEU A 345 9.54 -6.87 -19.31
C LEU A 345 10.08 -5.88 -18.27
N VAL A 346 9.20 -5.47 -17.35
CA VAL A 346 9.55 -4.81 -16.08
C VAL A 346 9.19 -5.70 -14.90
N THR A 347 9.90 -5.54 -13.78
CA THR A 347 9.56 -6.20 -12.51
C THR A 347 8.55 -5.42 -11.68
N GLY A 348 7.88 -6.09 -10.76
CA GLY A 348 7.01 -5.48 -9.75
C GLY A 348 7.75 -4.59 -8.75
N ARG A 349 7.04 -3.61 -8.20
CA ARG A 349 7.52 -2.74 -7.10
C ARG A 349 7.14 -3.33 -5.74
N LEU A 350 5.86 -3.68 -5.56
CA LEU A 350 5.33 -4.20 -4.29
C LEU A 350 5.67 -5.68 -4.08
N ASP A 351 5.67 -6.46 -5.16
CA ASP A 351 6.20 -7.82 -5.20
C ASP A 351 7.01 -7.98 -6.48
N SER A 352 8.33 -8.04 -6.33
CA SER A 352 9.24 -8.06 -7.47
C SER A 352 9.17 -9.34 -8.28
N ARG A 353 8.50 -10.40 -7.79
CA ARG A 353 8.26 -11.65 -8.53
C ARG A 353 7.37 -11.44 -9.75
N PHE A 354 6.46 -10.47 -9.69
CA PHE A 354 5.59 -10.14 -10.82
C PHE A 354 6.41 -9.53 -11.96
N SER A 355 6.05 -9.88 -13.19
CA SER A 355 6.57 -9.26 -14.40
C SER A 355 5.41 -8.71 -15.24
N GLY A 356 5.65 -7.60 -15.92
CA GLY A 356 4.70 -7.01 -16.85
C GLY A 356 5.40 -6.49 -18.11
N PRO A 357 4.65 -6.19 -19.17
CA PRO A 357 5.23 -5.69 -20.41
C PRO A 357 5.94 -4.34 -20.18
N LEU A 358 7.06 -4.14 -20.84
CA LEU A 358 7.75 -2.86 -21.00
C LEU A 358 7.42 -2.30 -22.39
N PRO A 359 6.45 -1.38 -22.53
CA PRO A 359 5.97 -0.95 -23.85
C PRO A 359 7.01 -0.17 -24.66
N ASP A 360 7.93 0.50 -23.99
CA ASP A 360 9.02 1.27 -24.59
C ASP A 360 10.35 0.77 -24.04
N LEU A 361 11.15 0.09 -24.86
CA LEU A 361 12.47 -0.41 -24.46
C LEU A 361 13.50 0.72 -24.24
N LEU A 362 13.20 1.95 -24.62
CA LEU A 362 14.07 3.11 -24.40
C LEU A 362 13.69 3.90 -23.14
N THR A 363 12.60 3.57 -22.44
CA THR A 363 12.24 4.32 -21.25
C THR A 363 13.26 4.11 -20.14
N GLU A 364 13.59 5.20 -19.46
CA GLU A 364 14.48 5.20 -18.31
C GLU A 364 13.84 4.50 -17.10
N ASN A 365 12.53 4.70 -16.91
CA ASN A 365 11.82 4.35 -15.68
C ASN A 365 10.66 3.39 -15.96
N ALA A 366 10.44 2.43 -15.07
CA ALA A 366 9.30 1.54 -15.16
C ALA A 366 7.98 2.35 -15.15
N PRO A 367 7.07 2.11 -16.12
CA PRO A 367 5.86 2.92 -16.29
C PRO A 367 4.80 2.67 -15.20
N GLY A 368 4.92 1.56 -14.46
CA GLY A 368 3.98 1.18 -13.40
C GLY A 368 4.46 -0.07 -12.65
N ASP A 369 3.60 -0.58 -11.77
CA ASP A 369 3.85 -1.80 -11.01
C ASP A 369 2.99 -2.97 -11.56
N PRO A 370 3.61 -3.97 -12.21
CA PRO A 370 2.92 -5.18 -12.65
C PRO A 370 2.07 -5.87 -11.59
N GLN A 371 2.52 -5.90 -10.33
CA GLN A 371 1.76 -6.52 -9.24
C GLN A 371 0.43 -5.80 -9.05
N SER A 372 0.44 -4.47 -9.02
CA SER A 372 -0.78 -3.68 -8.79
C SER A 372 -1.82 -3.97 -9.86
N SER A 373 -1.45 -3.96 -11.13
CA SER A 373 -2.37 -4.26 -12.23
C SER A 373 -2.84 -5.72 -12.22
N ALA A 374 -2.01 -6.66 -11.78
CA ALA A 374 -2.29 -8.09 -11.76
C ALA A 374 -3.40 -8.51 -10.78
N VAL A 375 -3.59 -7.77 -9.67
CA VAL A 375 -4.50 -8.19 -8.59
C VAL A 375 -5.60 -7.18 -8.25
N THR A 376 -5.45 -5.90 -8.59
CA THR A 376 -6.40 -4.84 -8.18
C THR A 376 -7.83 -5.14 -8.60
N GLY A 377 -8.04 -5.68 -9.80
CA GLY A 377 -9.37 -6.03 -10.30
C GLY A 377 -10.06 -7.07 -9.42
N ALA A 378 -9.33 -8.09 -8.98
CA ALA A 378 -9.83 -9.15 -8.11
C ALA A 378 -10.19 -8.61 -6.72
N PHE A 379 -9.30 -7.83 -6.10
CA PHE A 379 -9.57 -7.20 -4.80
C PHE A 379 -10.75 -6.23 -4.84
N THR A 380 -10.83 -5.38 -5.87
CA THR A 380 -11.93 -4.43 -6.01
C THR A 380 -13.26 -5.16 -6.13
N ALA A 381 -13.34 -6.18 -6.98
CA ALA A 381 -14.55 -6.95 -7.16
C ALA A 381 -14.93 -7.72 -5.89
N ALA A 382 -13.95 -8.34 -5.23
CA ALA A 382 -14.14 -9.07 -3.98
C ALA A 382 -14.69 -8.17 -2.88
N ALA A 383 -14.10 -7.00 -2.65
CA ALA A 383 -14.58 -6.04 -1.66
C ALA A 383 -16.04 -5.61 -1.95
N ASN A 384 -16.35 -5.26 -3.20
CA ASN A 384 -17.71 -4.87 -3.55
C ASN A 384 -18.73 -6.01 -3.38
N ALA A 385 -18.38 -7.22 -3.80
CA ALA A 385 -19.23 -8.41 -3.69
C ALA A 385 -19.44 -8.84 -2.24
N TYR A 386 -18.37 -8.83 -1.44
CA TYR A 386 -18.40 -9.25 -0.05
C TYR A 386 -19.17 -8.27 0.83
N LEU A 387 -18.83 -6.98 0.78
CA LEU A 387 -19.43 -5.97 1.65
C LEU A 387 -20.93 -5.78 1.37
N ARG A 388 -21.35 -5.74 0.10
CA ARG A 388 -22.78 -5.59 -0.26
C ARG A 388 -23.55 -6.90 -0.27
N GLY A 389 -22.89 -7.99 -0.66
CA GLY A 389 -23.52 -9.29 -0.86
C GLY A 389 -23.58 -10.13 0.40
N GLU A 390 -22.43 -10.46 1.00
CA GLU A 390 -22.37 -11.32 2.20
C GLU A 390 -22.64 -10.51 3.47
N LEU A 391 -22.02 -9.33 3.63
CA LEU A 391 -22.20 -8.48 4.82
C LEU A 391 -23.43 -7.57 4.76
N LYS A 392 -24.17 -7.56 3.65
CA LYS A 392 -25.42 -6.81 3.47
C LYS A 392 -25.29 -5.31 3.81
N PHE A 393 -24.14 -4.69 3.54
CA PHE A 393 -23.97 -3.26 3.73
C PHE A 393 -24.57 -2.51 2.55
N GLU A 394 -25.74 -1.90 2.76
CA GLU A 394 -26.46 -1.18 1.70
C GLU A 394 -25.87 0.21 1.47
N THR A 395 -25.24 0.40 0.31
CA THR A 395 -24.73 1.72 -0.11
C THR A 395 -24.65 1.83 -1.63
N GLN A 396 -24.90 3.03 -2.13
CA GLN A 396 -24.67 3.43 -3.52
C GLN A 396 -23.31 4.10 -3.72
N ASP A 397 -22.56 4.33 -2.63
CA ASP A 397 -21.23 4.92 -2.71
C ASP A 397 -20.26 3.99 -3.45
N ARG A 398 -19.31 4.57 -4.18
CA ARG A 398 -18.21 3.84 -4.81
C ARG A 398 -17.20 3.42 -3.73
N TYR A 399 -16.77 2.16 -3.75
CA TYR A 399 -15.67 1.70 -2.90
C TYR A 399 -14.32 2.12 -3.52
N VAL A 400 -13.53 2.91 -2.80
CA VAL A 400 -12.26 3.48 -3.27
C VAL A 400 -11.08 2.65 -2.73
N MET A 401 -10.49 1.78 -3.56
CA MET A 401 -9.31 0.97 -3.17
C MET A 401 -8.09 1.82 -2.79
N GLY A 402 -7.90 2.92 -3.50
CA GLY A 402 -6.91 3.94 -3.18
C GLY A 402 -6.88 5.06 -4.21
N GLY A 403 -6.19 6.15 -3.88
CA GLY A 403 -6.09 7.33 -4.72
C GLY A 403 -5.14 8.39 -4.18
N GLY A 404 -4.68 9.28 -5.07
CA GLY A 404 -3.79 10.38 -4.71
C GLY A 404 -4.55 11.44 -3.92
N VAL A 405 -4.29 11.49 -2.62
CA VAL A 405 -4.67 12.61 -1.75
C VAL A 405 -3.49 13.58 -1.65
N GLN A 406 -3.76 14.87 -1.59
CA GLN A 406 -2.72 15.87 -1.32
C GLN A 406 -2.35 15.74 0.17
N TRP A 407 -1.29 14.99 0.45
CA TRP A 407 -0.90 14.63 1.81
C TRP A 407 0.03 15.68 2.42
N SER A 408 -0.30 16.14 3.63
CA SER A 408 0.59 16.95 4.45
C SER A 408 1.60 16.06 5.16
N TRP A 409 2.88 16.24 4.83
CA TRP A 409 4.02 15.57 5.48
C TRP A 409 4.60 16.35 6.67
N ALA A 410 4.07 17.56 6.91
CA ALA A 410 4.45 18.37 8.04
C ALA A 410 4.00 17.71 9.36
N ARG A 411 4.81 17.85 10.41
CA ARG A 411 4.54 17.32 11.74
C ARG A 411 4.29 18.45 12.71
N GLU A 412 3.30 18.31 13.58
CA GLU A 412 3.10 19.20 14.73
C GLU A 412 4.35 19.21 15.62
N GLY A 413 4.71 20.39 16.14
CA GLY A 413 5.85 20.51 17.06
C GLY A 413 7.24 20.43 16.43
N GLN A 414 7.38 20.17 15.12
CA GLN A 414 8.66 20.32 14.43
C GLN A 414 9.14 21.77 14.51
N ARG A 415 10.26 21.98 15.21
CA ARG A 415 10.95 23.28 15.31
C ARG A 415 12.31 23.17 14.62
N GLY A 416 12.72 24.24 13.95
CA GLY A 416 14.02 24.30 13.26
C GLY A 416 13.91 24.01 11.77
N TRP A 417 14.93 23.33 11.22
CA TRP A 417 15.04 23.08 9.79
C TRP A 417 13.98 22.08 9.30
N ALA A 418 13.54 22.25 8.04
CA ALA A 418 12.71 21.26 7.39
C ALA A 418 13.46 19.93 7.30
N THR A 419 12.82 18.85 7.73
CA THR A 419 13.36 17.48 7.72
C THR A 419 12.42 16.56 6.95
N THR A 420 12.97 15.45 6.45
CA THR A 420 12.15 14.32 6.01
C THR A 420 11.28 13.84 7.17
N THR A 421 10.07 13.37 6.85
CA THR A 421 9.18 12.83 7.88
C THR A 421 9.83 11.63 8.55
N TYR A 422 10.02 11.73 9.86
CA TYR A 422 10.49 10.65 10.73
C TYR A 422 9.54 10.56 11.93
N VAL A 423 9.04 9.35 12.20
CA VAL A 423 8.10 9.08 13.30
C VAL A 423 8.61 8.02 14.27
N GLY A 424 9.90 7.68 14.20
CA GLY A 424 10.49 6.73 15.14
C GLY A 424 10.53 7.27 16.58
N SER A 425 10.55 8.60 16.76
CA SER A 425 10.38 9.21 18.08
C SER A 425 8.96 9.02 18.63
N ASP A 426 7.94 9.17 17.79
CA ASP A 426 6.55 8.90 18.21
C ASP A 426 6.38 7.44 18.65
N LEU A 427 6.98 6.50 17.91
CA LEU A 427 6.96 5.08 18.28
C LEU A 427 7.72 4.78 19.57
N ALA A 428 8.71 5.59 19.95
CA ALA A 428 9.45 5.40 21.19
C ALA A 428 8.68 5.91 22.42
N GLU A 429 7.79 6.89 22.24
CA GLU A 429 6.90 7.41 23.28
C GLU A 429 5.63 6.56 23.45
N ALA A 430 5.18 5.93 22.35
CA ALA A 430 4.09 4.95 22.30
C ALA A 430 4.46 3.63 22.98
#